data_AF-A0A843LKS2-F1
#
_entry.id   AF-A0A843LKS2-F1
#
_cell.length_a   1.000
_cell.length_b   1.000
_cell.length_c   1.000
_cell.angle_alpha   90.00
_cell.angle_beta   90.00
_cell.angle_gamma   90.00
#
_symmetry.space_group_name_H-M   'P 1'
#
loop_
_entity.id
_entity.type
_entity.pdbx_description
1 polymer ?
#
loop_
_entity_poly.entity_id
_entity_poly.type
_entity_poly.pdbx_seq_one_letter_code
_entity_poly.pdbx_strand_id
1 'polypeptide(L)'
;MKSQHLFDRLKQKSPYENFIKNNPDSYLYAIFCILSNEEKEGDKIQFDFILPKSKRIAIAEYPFDEIKVSLQEITPLPEKLNLEEDFLDFEDLKEEIAKAQTKNKDKSNLNKIIAVLKNNVWDITGLTTTVDILKLKIDSKTRECIHFKKENLMNFVQLKKK
;
A
#
# COMPACT_ATOMS: atom_id res chain seq x y z
N MET A 1 8.47 -11.46 6.49
CA MET A 1 7.35 -12.09 5.78
C MET A 1 6.98 -11.34 4.51
N LYS A 2 7.29 -11.92 3.34
CA LYS A 2 6.91 -11.41 2.02
C LYS A 2 5.39 -11.34 1.81
N SER A 3 4.94 -10.39 0.99
CA SER A 3 3.59 -10.21 0.47
C SER A 3 2.98 -11.48 -0.13
N GLN A 4 3.73 -12.21 -0.96
CA GLN A 4 3.28 -13.47 -1.54
C GLN A 4 2.95 -14.52 -0.46
N HIS A 5 3.82 -14.67 0.54
CA HIS A 5 3.58 -15.61 1.64
C HIS A 5 2.35 -15.22 2.47
N LEU A 6 2.15 -13.92 2.70
CA LEU A 6 0.93 -13.42 3.37
C LEU A 6 -0.32 -13.69 2.54
N PHE A 7 -0.24 -13.49 1.23
CA PHE A 7 -1.34 -13.75 0.32
C PHE A 7 -1.69 -15.25 0.28
N ASP A 8 -0.69 -16.13 0.30
CA ASP A 8 -0.91 -17.57 0.36
C ASP A 8 -1.49 -18.00 1.71
N ARG A 9 -1.12 -17.33 2.82
CA ARG A 9 -1.81 -17.51 4.10
C ARG A 9 -3.27 -17.08 4.05
N LEU A 10 -3.59 -15.94 3.42
CA LEU A 10 -4.98 -15.51 3.23
C LEU A 10 -5.79 -16.56 2.46
N LYS A 11 -5.21 -17.17 1.41
CA LYS A 11 -5.89 -18.21 0.62
C LYS A 11 -6.30 -19.45 1.41
N GLN A 12 -5.60 -19.73 2.52
CA GLN A 12 -5.87 -20.87 3.40
C GLN A 12 -6.93 -20.58 4.47
N LYS A 13 -7.51 -19.36 4.48
CA LYS A 13 -8.49 -18.93 5.49
C LYS A 13 -9.91 -19.11 4.96
N SER A 14 -10.81 -19.66 5.78
CA SER A 14 -12.21 -19.86 5.43
C SER A 14 -12.95 -18.60 4.94
N PRO A 15 -12.71 -17.38 5.49
CA PRO A 15 -13.25 -16.14 4.93
C PRO A 15 -12.90 -15.93 3.45
N TYR A 16 -11.67 -16.25 3.04
CA TYR A 16 -11.23 -16.11 1.65
C TYR A 16 -11.87 -17.15 0.73
N GLU A 17 -11.91 -18.41 1.16
CA GLU A 17 -12.54 -19.49 0.39
C GLU A 17 -14.02 -19.16 0.10
N ASN A 18 -14.76 -18.71 1.13
CA ASN A 18 -16.15 -18.29 1.00
C ASN A 18 -16.28 -17.06 0.08
N PHE A 19 -15.37 -16.10 0.22
CA PHE A 19 -15.34 -14.89 -0.61
C PHE A 19 -15.17 -15.21 -2.09
N ILE A 20 -14.17 -16.03 -2.46
CA ILE A 20 -13.91 -16.41 -3.85
C ILE A 20 -15.05 -17.27 -4.42
N LYS A 21 -15.61 -18.18 -3.62
CA LYS A 21 -16.79 -18.98 -4.03
C LYS A 21 -17.98 -18.09 -4.41
N ASN A 22 -18.21 -17.03 -3.65
CA ASN A 22 -19.32 -16.09 -3.89
C ASN A 22 -18.98 -15.02 -4.95
N ASN A 23 -17.70 -14.76 -5.21
CA ASN A 23 -17.21 -13.71 -6.12
C ASN A 23 -16.09 -14.26 -7.03
N PRO A 24 -16.39 -15.21 -7.93
CA PRO A 24 -15.38 -15.93 -8.72
C PRO A 24 -14.64 -15.02 -9.73
N ASP A 25 -15.22 -13.88 -10.08
CA ASP A 25 -14.64 -12.87 -10.96
C ASP A 25 -13.81 -11.82 -10.22
N SER A 26 -13.73 -11.91 -8.88
CA SER A 26 -12.92 -10.99 -8.10
C SER A 26 -11.42 -11.17 -8.36
N TYR A 27 -10.67 -10.08 -8.25
CA TYR A 27 -9.22 -10.10 -8.42
C TYR A 27 -8.53 -9.12 -7.49
N LEU A 28 -7.33 -9.49 -7.04
CA LEU A 28 -6.45 -8.60 -6.30
C LEU A 28 -6.08 -7.39 -7.16
N TYR A 29 -6.20 -6.18 -6.63
CA TYR A 29 -5.83 -4.95 -7.35
C TYR A 29 -4.81 -4.09 -6.60
N ALA A 30 -4.76 -4.20 -5.27
CA ALA A 30 -3.79 -3.45 -4.48
C ALA A 30 -3.36 -4.18 -3.21
N ILE A 31 -2.17 -3.81 -2.74
CA ILE A 31 -1.71 -4.07 -1.37
C ILE A 31 -1.61 -2.73 -0.68
N PHE A 32 -2.19 -2.62 0.51
CA PHE A 32 -2.04 -1.47 1.38
C PHE A 32 -1.25 -1.89 2.62
N CYS A 33 -0.25 -1.09 3.00
CA CYS A 33 0.43 -1.28 4.26
C CYS A 33 0.69 0.04 5.00
N ILE A 34 0.65 -0.06 6.33
CA ILE A 34 1.17 0.95 7.24
C ILE A 34 2.33 0.29 7.95
N LEU A 35 3.52 0.88 7.84
CA LEU A 35 4.74 0.41 8.48
C LEU A 35 5.21 1.48 9.45
N SER A 36 5.34 1.12 10.72
CA SER A 36 5.90 1.96 11.77
C SER A 36 7.41 1.74 11.87
N ASN A 37 8.11 2.73 12.42
CA ASN A 37 9.54 2.58 12.71
C ASN A 37 9.79 1.85 14.05
N GLU A 38 8.78 1.74 14.91
CA GLU A 38 8.84 1.01 16.19
C GLU A 38 8.19 -0.37 16.01
N GLU A 39 9.00 -1.44 16.03
CA GLU A 39 8.69 -2.78 15.52
C GLU A 39 7.50 -3.56 16.16
N LYS A 40 6.59 -2.97 16.96
CA LYS A 40 5.65 -3.81 17.74
C LYS A 40 4.18 -3.39 17.83
N GLU A 41 3.79 -2.14 17.54
CA GLU A 41 2.37 -1.74 17.63
C GLU A 41 1.99 -0.78 16.49
N GLY A 42 1.29 -1.30 15.47
CA GLY A 42 0.61 -0.44 14.50
C GLY A 42 0.85 -0.77 13.03
N ASP A 43 1.66 -1.77 12.73
CA ASP A 43 1.80 -2.25 11.35
C ASP A 43 0.48 -2.86 10.89
N LYS A 44 0.04 -2.46 9.70
CA LYS A 44 -1.17 -2.97 9.06
C LYS A 44 -0.83 -3.44 7.68
N ILE A 45 -1.38 -4.58 7.29
CA ILE A 45 -1.28 -5.11 5.94
C ILE A 45 -2.67 -5.51 5.48
N GLN A 46 -3.02 -5.09 4.28
CA GLN A 46 -4.34 -5.23 3.71
C GLN A 46 -4.21 -5.61 2.23
N PHE A 47 -5.01 -6.60 1.83
CA PHE A 47 -5.20 -6.97 0.43
C PHE A 47 -6.56 -6.48 -0.04
N ASP A 48 -6.55 -5.76 -1.16
CA ASP A 48 -7.76 -5.22 -1.75
C ASP A 48 -8.12 -5.93 -3.05
N PHE A 49 -9.37 -6.36 -3.15
CA PHE A 49 -9.92 -7.07 -4.29
C PHE A 49 -11.00 -6.24 -4.96
N ILE A 50 -11.02 -6.21 -6.28
CA ILE A 50 -12.16 -5.66 -7.03
C ILE A 50 -13.25 -6.71 -7.13
N LEU A 51 -14.49 -6.26 -6.93
CA LEU A 51 -15.72 -6.97 -7.28
C LEU A 51 -16.29 -6.36 -8.58
N PRO A 52 -15.99 -6.90 -9.77
CA PRO A 52 -16.28 -6.24 -11.04
C PRO A 52 -17.77 -5.97 -11.25
N LYS A 53 -18.63 -6.92 -10.87
CA LYS A 53 -20.10 -6.79 -10.98
C LYS A 53 -20.68 -5.63 -10.17
N SER A 54 -20.17 -5.40 -8.96
CA SER A 54 -20.66 -4.34 -8.07
C SER A 54 -19.80 -3.07 -8.10
N LYS A 55 -18.66 -3.11 -8.80
CA LYS A 55 -17.65 -2.05 -8.85
C LYS A 55 -17.15 -1.60 -7.46
N ARG A 56 -17.16 -2.52 -6.49
CA ARG A 56 -16.73 -2.25 -5.10
C ARG A 56 -15.41 -2.92 -4.79
N ILE A 57 -14.80 -2.51 -3.69
CA ILE A 57 -13.62 -3.15 -3.12
C ILE A 57 -14.05 -4.12 -2.03
N ALA A 58 -13.50 -5.34 -2.04
CA ALA A 58 -13.45 -6.21 -0.87
C ALA A 58 -12.06 -6.12 -0.23
N ILE A 59 -12.02 -6.03 1.09
CA ILE A 59 -10.84 -5.70 1.90
C ILE A 59 -10.56 -6.86 2.84
N ALA A 60 -9.35 -7.39 2.78
CA ALA A 60 -8.84 -8.40 3.71
C ALA A 60 -7.65 -7.83 4.49
N GLU A 61 -7.88 -7.42 5.74
CA GLU A 61 -6.85 -6.92 6.66
C GLU A 61 -6.26 -8.09 7.49
N TYR A 62 -4.94 -8.16 7.63
CA TYR A 62 -4.28 -9.12 8.50
C TYR A 62 -4.74 -8.92 9.96
N PRO A 63 -5.14 -9.99 10.71
CA PRO A 63 -4.83 -11.41 10.51
C PRO A 63 -5.83 -12.23 9.67
N PHE A 64 -6.67 -11.57 8.86
CA PHE A 64 -7.61 -12.16 7.91
C PHE A 64 -8.81 -12.87 8.56
N ASP A 65 -9.34 -12.28 9.62
CA ASP A 65 -10.52 -12.82 10.32
C ASP A 65 -11.81 -12.67 9.49
N GLU A 66 -11.89 -11.63 8.67
CA GLU A 66 -13.05 -11.33 7.83
C GLU A 66 -12.65 -10.59 6.54
N ILE A 67 -13.57 -10.60 5.56
CA ILE A 67 -13.45 -9.81 4.33
C ILE A 67 -14.60 -8.82 4.29
N LYS A 68 -14.28 -7.52 4.26
CA LYS A 68 -15.25 -6.43 4.27
C LYS A 68 -15.46 -5.87 2.88
N VAL A 69 -16.69 -5.56 2.50
CA VAL A 69 -16.97 -4.90 1.22
C VAL A 69 -17.20 -3.41 1.46
N SER A 70 -16.41 -2.58 0.79
CA SER A 70 -16.58 -1.12 0.77
C SER A 70 -17.92 -0.74 0.15
N LEU A 71 -18.55 0.30 0.69
CA LEU A 71 -19.78 0.87 0.13
C LEU A 71 -19.49 1.76 -1.08
N GLN A 72 -18.24 2.17 -1.27
CA GLN A 72 -17.84 3.07 -2.35
C GLN A 72 -17.64 2.31 -3.66
N GLU A 73 -18.26 2.80 -4.72
CA GLU A 73 -18.03 2.32 -6.08
C GLU A 73 -16.81 3.00 -6.70
N ILE A 74 -16.10 2.26 -7.55
CA ILE A 74 -14.88 2.71 -8.21
C ILE A 74 -15.05 2.63 -9.72
N THR A 75 -14.83 3.75 -10.38
CA THR A 75 -14.82 3.86 -11.83
C THR A 75 -13.72 4.83 -12.26
N PRO A 76 -12.83 4.48 -13.21
CA PRO A 76 -12.74 3.19 -13.91
C PRO A 76 -12.28 2.04 -12.98
N LEU A 77 -12.56 0.79 -13.38
CA LEU A 77 -12.04 -0.38 -12.67
C LEU A 77 -10.52 -0.41 -12.78
N PRO A 78 -9.78 -0.59 -11.67
CA PRO A 78 -8.33 -0.68 -11.71
C PRO A 78 -7.88 -2.00 -12.34
N GLU A 79 -6.63 -2.05 -12.78
CA GLU A 79 -6.04 -3.26 -13.33
C GLU A 79 -5.80 -4.30 -12.23
N LYS A 80 -5.78 -5.57 -12.64
CA LYS A 80 -5.41 -6.67 -11.76
C LYS A 80 -3.94 -6.56 -11.37
N LEU A 81 -3.67 -6.71 -10.08
CA LEU A 81 -2.33 -6.86 -9.55
C LEU A 81 -1.90 -8.34 -9.63
N ASN A 82 -0.75 -8.58 -10.25
CA ASN A 82 -0.10 -9.88 -10.27
C ASN A 82 1.08 -9.84 -9.29
N LEU A 83 1.04 -10.70 -8.27
CA LEU A 83 2.16 -10.90 -7.36
C LEU A 83 3.13 -11.88 -8.02
N GLU A 84 4.13 -11.33 -8.70
CA GLU A 84 5.27 -12.08 -9.27
C GLU A 84 6.40 -12.14 -8.22
N GLU A 85 7.30 -13.14 -8.29
CA GLU A 85 8.32 -13.38 -7.26
C GLU A 85 9.42 -12.30 -7.20
N ASP A 86 9.60 -11.52 -8.27
CA ASP A 86 10.63 -10.49 -8.45
C ASP A 86 10.21 -9.08 -8.01
N PHE A 87 8.98 -8.94 -7.51
CA PHE A 87 8.42 -7.71 -6.98
C PHE A 87 9.15 -7.19 -5.71
N LEU A 88 9.35 -5.88 -5.62
CA LEU A 88 9.81 -5.17 -4.42
C LEU A 88 8.81 -5.34 -3.27
N ASP A 89 9.14 -6.14 -2.28
CA ASP A 89 8.22 -6.42 -1.17
C ASP A 89 8.09 -5.24 -0.18
N PHE A 90 7.03 -5.23 0.62
CA PHE A 90 6.81 -4.16 1.61
C PHE A 90 7.90 -4.16 2.71
N GLU A 91 8.56 -5.29 2.94
CA GLU A 91 9.68 -5.39 3.89
C GLU A 91 10.92 -4.64 3.40
N ASP A 92 11.12 -4.64 2.08
CA ASP A 92 12.26 -4.01 1.41
C ASP A 92 12.02 -2.51 1.19
N LEU A 93 10.78 -2.03 1.37
CA LEU A 93 10.42 -0.62 1.14
C LEU A 93 11.26 0.35 1.96
N LYS A 94 11.56 0.02 3.22
CA LYS A 94 12.37 0.90 4.08
C LYS A 94 13.77 1.13 3.49
N GLU A 95 14.37 0.09 2.90
CA GLU A 95 15.68 0.18 2.25
C GLU A 95 15.61 1.03 0.98
N GLU A 96 14.62 0.79 0.12
CA GLU A 96 14.48 1.54 -1.14
C GLU A 96 14.12 3.01 -0.92
N ILE A 97 13.33 3.32 0.12
CA ILE A 97 13.08 4.69 0.54
C ILE A 97 14.39 5.37 0.98
N ALA A 98 15.23 4.70 1.78
CA ALA A 98 16.50 5.25 2.24
C ALA A 98 17.48 5.51 1.07
N LYS A 99 17.52 4.63 0.06
CA LYS A 99 18.26 4.85 -1.19
C LYS A 99 17.75 6.09 -1.93
N ALA A 100 16.43 6.21 -2.07
CA ALA A 100 15.81 7.37 -2.72
C ALA A 100 16.10 8.68 -1.97
N GLN A 101 16.03 8.69 -0.64
CA GLN A 101 16.38 9.85 0.18
C GLN A 101 17.84 10.26 0.00
N THR A 102 18.77 9.29 0.03
CA THR A 102 20.20 9.53 -0.19
C THR A 102 20.46 10.17 -1.56
N LYS A 103 19.86 9.63 -2.62
CA LYS A 103 19.97 10.16 -3.98
C LYS A 103 19.45 11.60 -4.08
N ASN A 104 18.39 11.93 -3.34
CA ASN A 104 17.78 13.26 -3.31
C ASN A 104 18.35 14.19 -2.22
N LYS A 105 19.40 13.77 -1.51
CA LYS A 105 20.02 14.52 -0.38
C LYS A 105 19.03 14.88 0.73
N ASP A 106 17.97 14.09 0.90
CA ASP A 106 17.01 14.22 2.00
C ASP A 106 17.50 13.45 3.23
N LYS A 107 17.38 14.07 4.41
CA LYS A 107 17.81 13.50 5.70
C LYS A 107 16.62 13.33 6.66
N SER A 108 15.40 13.26 6.14
CA SER A 108 14.21 13.19 6.99
C SER A 108 14.13 11.83 7.66
N ASN A 109 13.83 11.82 8.95
CA ASN A 109 13.50 10.60 9.66
C ASN A 109 12.01 10.34 9.54
N LEU A 110 11.64 9.20 8.95
CA LEU A 110 10.26 8.78 8.83
C LEU A 110 9.80 8.10 10.14
N ASN A 111 8.63 8.49 10.65
CA ASN A 111 8.01 7.84 11.81
C ASN A 111 7.05 6.72 11.38
N LYS A 112 6.36 6.92 10.26
CA LYS A 112 5.35 6.02 9.71
C LYS A 112 5.39 6.10 8.19
N ILE A 113 5.26 4.96 7.55
CA ILE A 113 5.18 4.80 6.11
C ILE A 113 3.79 4.28 5.82
N ILE A 114 3.05 4.96 4.96
CA ILE A 114 1.80 4.48 4.38
C ILE A 114 2.12 4.18 2.93
N ALA A 115 1.95 2.94 2.49
CA ALA A 115 2.28 2.55 1.13
C ALA A 115 1.14 1.77 0.48
N VAL A 116 0.88 2.07 -0.79
CA VAL A 116 -0.10 1.37 -1.62
C VAL A 116 0.59 0.86 -2.86
N LEU A 117 0.59 -0.45 -3.07
CA LEU A 117 1.01 -1.04 -4.33
C LEU A 117 -0.19 -1.11 -5.26
N LYS A 118 -0.08 -0.48 -6.43
CA LYS A 118 -1.05 -0.59 -7.53
C LYS A 118 -0.33 -0.43 -8.85
N ASN A 119 -0.73 -1.17 -9.87
CA ASN A 119 -0.14 -1.11 -11.22
C ASN A 119 1.40 -1.21 -11.19
N ASN A 120 1.95 -2.11 -10.35
CA ASN A 120 3.39 -2.30 -10.15
C ASN A 120 4.14 -1.05 -9.67
N VAL A 121 3.45 -0.11 -9.04
CA VAL A 121 4.06 1.07 -8.43
C VAL A 121 3.64 1.15 -6.97
N TRP A 122 4.63 1.29 -6.11
CA TRP A 122 4.41 1.68 -4.73
C TRP A 122 4.21 3.20 -4.66
N ASP A 123 3.01 3.63 -4.31
CA ASP A 123 2.72 5.02 -3.91
C ASP A 123 2.90 5.14 -2.39
N ILE A 124 3.92 5.89 -1.98
CA ILE A 124 4.45 5.90 -0.62
C ILE A 124 4.29 7.30 -0.05
N THR A 125 3.66 7.37 1.12
CA THR A 125 3.60 8.55 1.96
C THR A 125 4.34 8.27 3.26
N GLY A 126 5.56 8.81 3.36
CA GLY A 126 6.34 8.86 4.58
C GLY A 126 5.96 10.08 5.42
N LEU A 127 5.43 9.83 6.61
CA LEU A 127 5.28 10.86 7.63
C LEU A 127 6.62 11.03 8.32
N THR A 128 7.09 12.27 8.44
CA THR A 128 8.35 12.57 9.13
C THR A 128 8.10 12.81 10.62
N THR A 129 9.16 12.79 11.44
CA THR A 129 9.07 13.26 12.83
C THR A 129 8.80 14.76 12.94
N THR A 130 9.06 15.52 11.86
CA THR A 130 8.67 16.92 11.72
C THR A 130 7.28 17.01 11.06
N VAL A 131 6.77 18.22 10.86
CA VAL A 131 5.50 18.46 10.13
C VAL A 131 5.65 18.30 8.60
N ASP A 132 6.64 17.55 8.12
CA ASP A 132 6.83 17.29 6.69
C ASP A 132 6.22 15.95 6.28
N ILE A 133 5.76 15.88 5.03
CA ILE A 133 5.35 14.67 4.34
C ILE A 133 6.32 14.42 3.20
N LEU A 134 6.83 13.19 3.14
CA LEU A 134 7.60 12.69 2.02
C LEU A 134 6.69 11.81 1.14
N LYS A 135 6.52 12.19 -0.13
CA LYS A 135 5.80 11.41 -1.13
C LYS A 135 6.80 10.79 -2.09
N LEU A 136 6.75 9.48 -2.26
CA LEU A 136 7.56 8.75 -3.22
C LEU A 136 6.68 7.88 -4.10
N LYS A 137 7.15 7.64 -5.33
CA LYS A 137 6.68 6.51 -6.12
C LYS A 137 7.88 5.66 -6.51
N ILE A 138 7.79 4.36 -6.28
CA ILE A 138 8.84 3.40 -6.60
C ILE A 138 8.25 2.34 -7.51
N ASP A 139 8.86 2.14 -8.67
CA ASP A 139 8.51 1.03 -9.56
C ASP A 139 8.90 -0.29 -8.89
N SER A 140 7.97 -1.20 -8.79
CA SER A 140 8.16 -2.41 -8.00
C SER A 140 8.96 -3.50 -8.69
N LYS A 141 9.18 -3.39 -10.01
CA LYS A 141 10.01 -4.32 -10.78
C LYS A 141 11.44 -3.80 -10.91
N THR A 142 11.59 -2.53 -11.27
CA THR A 142 12.92 -1.93 -11.48
C THR A 142 13.54 -1.38 -10.19
N ARG A 143 12.72 -1.20 -9.14
CA ARG A 143 13.08 -0.54 -7.87
C ARG A 143 13.47 0.93 -8.05
N GLU A 144 13.20 1.52 -9.21
CA GLU A 144 13.52 2.90 -9.47
C GLU A 144 12.52 3.84 -8.80
N CYS A 145 13.03 4.85 -8.09
CA CYS A 145 12.24 5.95 -7.59
C CYS A 145 11.83 6.87 -8.76
N ILE A 146 10.60 6.71 -9.25
CA ILE A 146 10.04 7.49 -10.37
C ILE A 146 9.50 8.86 -9.94
N HIS A 147 9.19 9.03 -8.64
CA HIS A 147 8.75 10.31 -8.09
C HIS A 147 9.28 10.50 -6.67
N PHE A 148 9.74 11.71 -6.36
CA PHE A 148 10.18 12.11 -5.03
C PHE A 148 9.75 13.55 -4.76
N LYS A 149 8.99 13.77 -3.69
CA LYS A 149 8.52 15.10 -3.30
C LYS A 149 8.44 15.22 -1.80
N LYS A 150 8.99 16.31 -1.25
CA LYS A 150 8.82 16.68 0.16
C LYS A 150 7.91 17.90 0.26
N GLU A 151 6.90 17.83 1.12
CA GLU A 151 5.94 18.91 1.36
C GLU A 151 5.86 19.21 2.85
N ASN A 152 5.85 20.48 3.23
CA ASN A 152 5.59 20.88 4.62
C ASN A 152 4.08 21.04 4.85
N LEU A 153 3.53 20.40 5.87
CA LEU A 153 2.10 20.45 6.19
C LEU A 153 1.59 21.87 6.49
N MET A 154 2.44 22.75 7.02
CA MET A 154 2.05 24.13 7.35
C MET A 154 1.71 24.96 6.11
N ASN A 155 2.27 24.61 4.95
CA ASN A 155 1.96 25.30 3.68
C ASN A 155 0.49 25.09 3.27
N PHE A 156 -0.14 23.98 3.67
CA PHE A 156 -1.54 23.71 3.37
C PHE A 156 -2.51 24.48 4.29
N VAL A 157 -2.07 24.81 5.51
CA VAL A 157 -2.88 25.56 6.48
C VAL A 157 -3.00 27.04 6.07
N GLN A 158 -1.97 27.59 5.43
CA GLN A 158 -1.97 28.99 4.98
C GLN A 158 -2.91 29.24 3.78
N LEU A 159 -3.18 28.22 2.97
CA LEU A 159 -4.05 28.31 1.79
C LEU A 159 -5.55 28.47 2.13
N LYS A 160 -5.98 28.14 3.35
CA LYS A 160 -7.38 28.30 3.79
C LYS A 160 -7.74 29.70 4.33
N LYS A 161 -6.81 30.66 4.28
CA LYS A 161 -7.04 32.06 4.73
C LYS A 161 -7.31 33.05 3.59
N LYS A 162 -7.85 32.60 2.47
CA LYS A 162 -8.37 33.48 1.40
C LYS A 162 -9.80 33.10 1.04
#